data_AF-A0A938SQM5-F1
#
_entry.id   AF-A0A938SQM5-F1
#
_cell.length_a   1.000
_cell.length_b   1.000
_cell.length_c   1.000
_cell.angle_alpha   90.00
_cell.angle_beta   90.00
_cell.angle_gamma   90.00
#
_symmetry.space_group_name_H-M   'P 1'
#
loop_
_entity.id
_entity.type
_entity.pdbx_description
1 polymer ?
#
loop_
_entity_poly.entity_id
_entity_poly.type
_entity_poly.pdbx_seq_one_letter_code
_entity_poly.pdbx_strand_id
1 'polypeptide(L)'
;MLLLAMVAAALGGATQPEPHEAPAPDPLARWSEALAALDPAKPGAYFELGERIADRADHPLHTQTARTLFVLAFELDRTARQSQGWAASACLALADLESLSRDRQWLLAVARAMDRSGGTAPAAIEPQPPLQTSFLAATALGLARSGEGDQARRLLARDDVRGLLGSYERLLSPLGYAGGLTALEARLRDWPCRECGNQRFVKKASGGQTTARLCGTCGGNPGPTLTPEQRAAHLRFESLLLRGIHRSWSAQIIADTGVPLRDLDPEQLAPTFRVDPAKRYWRSGEWTDQP
;
A
#
# COMPACT_ATOMS: atom_id res chain seq x y z
N MET A 1 -34.08 -39.12 48.44
CA MET A 1 -35.17 -40.01 47.98
C MET A 1 -35.47 -39.68 46.53
N LEU A 2 -35.43 -40.72 45.68
CA LEU A 2 -35.86 -40.85 44.28
C LEU A 2 -35.23 -39.93 43.21
N LEU A 3 -34.39 -40.45 42.30
CA LEU A 3 -34.67 -41.27 41.09
C LEU A 3 -35.51 -40.54 40.04
N LEU A 4 -34.89 -40.22 38.90
CA LEU A 4 -35.37 -40.68 37.59
C LEU A 4 -34.23 -40.63 36.55
N ALA A 5 -33.88 -41.81 36.06
CA ALA A 5 -32.97 -42.03 34.94
C ALA A 5 -33.73 -41.79 33.63
N MET A 6 -33.11 -41.10 32.66
CA MET A 6 -33.57 -41.12 31.27
C MET A 6 -32.46 -41.64 30.36
N VAL A 7 -32.81 -42.75 29.72
CA VAL A 7 -32.06 -43.52 28.74
C VAL A 7 -32.02 -42.74 27.43
N ALA A 8 -30.82 -42.37 26.96
CA ALA A 8 -30.62 -41.87 25.60
C ALA A 8 -30.03 -43.02 24.76
N ALA A 9 -30.86 -43.55 23.88
CA ALA A 9 -30.51 -44.61 22.95
C ALA A 9 -29.46 -44.13 21.94
N ALA A 10 -28.31 -44.81 21.93
CA ALA A 10 -27.27 -44.63 20.93
C ALA A 10 -27.75 -45.21 19.59
N LEU A 11 -28.17 -44.32 18.67
CA LEU A 11 -28.36 -44.65 17.27
C LEU A 11 -26.97 -44.78 16.63
N GLY A 12 -26.49 -46.02 16.52
CA GLY A 12 -25.34 -46.40 15.71
C GLY A 12 -25.63 -46.19 14.22
N GLY A 13 -25.48 -44.95 13.75
CA GLY A 13 -25.40 -44.65 12.34
C GLY A 13 -24.05 -45.17 11.83
N ALA A 14 -24.07 -46.25 11.05
CA ALA A 14 -22.92 -46.65 10.27
C ALA A 14 -22.58 -45.50 9.31
N THR A 15 -21.53 -44.74 9.64
CA THR A 15 -20.91 -43.77 8.73
C THR A 15 -20.51 -44.53 7.48
N GLN A 16 -21.28 -44.35 6.40
CA GLN A 16 -20.84 -44.80 5.08
C GLN A 16 -19.47 -44.15 4.84
N PRO A 17 -18.44 -44.92 4.47
CA PRO A 17 -17.15 -44.34 4.11
C PRO A 17 -17.40 -43.35 2.98
N GLU A 18 -17.15 -42.07 3.24
CA GLU A 18 -17.27 -41.06 2.20
C GLU A 18 -16.42 -41.51 1.01
N PRO A 19 -16.94 -41.39 -0.22
CA PRO A 19 -16.18 -41.75 -1.40
C PRO A 19 -14.85 -40.99 -1.35
N HIS A 20 -13.74 -41.73 -1.33
CA HIS A 20 -12.39 -41.16 -1.36
C HIS A 20 -12.30 -40.23 -2.57
N GLU A 21 -12.46 -38.93 -2.32
CA GLU A 21 -12.29 -37.89 -3.33
C GLU A 21 -10.87 -38.02 -3.88
N ALA A 22 -10.76 -38.20 -5.19
CA ALA A 22 -9.48 -38.34 -5.84
C ALA A 22 -8.60 -37.14 -5.45
N PRO A 23 -7.32 -37.33 -5.13
CA PRO A 23 -6.45 -36.24 -4.70
C PRO A 23 -6.45 -35.15 -5.77
N ALA A 24 -6.66 -33.90 -5.33
CA ALA A 24 -6.63 -32.76 -6.22
C ALA A 24 -5.31 -32.75 -7.02
N PRO A 25 -5.34 -32.43 -8.31
CA PRO A 25 -4.13 -32.40 -9.13
C PRO A 25 -3.13 -31.40 -8.54
N ASP A 26 -1.85 -31.79 -8.48
CA ASP A 26 -0.78 -30.91 -8.01
C ASP A 26 -0.73 -29.63 -8.88
N PRO A 27 -0.99 -28.43 -8.29
CA PRO A 27 -0.96 -27.18 -9.04
C PRO A 27 0.38 -26.92 -9.73
N LEU A 28 1.48 -27.49 -9.22
CA LEU A 28 2.83 -27.31 -9.75
C LEU A 28 3.26 -28.38 -10.75
N ALA A 29 2.42 -29.37 -11.07
CA ALA A 29 2.79 -30.50 -11.92
C ALA A 29 3.39 -30.05 -13.26
N ARG A 30 2.82 -29.01 -13.89
CA ARG A 30 3.31 -28.46 -15.18
C ARG A 30 4.70 -27.79 -15.10
N TRP A 31 5.16 -27.44 -13.90
CA TRP A 31 6.44 -26.78 -13.66
C TRP A 31 7.49 -27.71 -13.05
N SER A 32 7.10 -28.94 -12.69
CA SER A 32 7.93 -29.90 -11.94
C SER A 32 9.28 -30.18 -12.61
N GLU A 33 9.29 -30.40 -13.92
CA GLU A 33 10.52 -30.63 -14.69
C GLU A 33 11.45 -29.41 -14.68
N ALA A 34 10.90 -28.21 -14.89
CA ALA A 34 11.68 -26.97 -14.88
C ALA A 34 12.23 -26.66 -13.49
N LEU A 35 11.46 -26.90 -12.43
CA LEU A 35 11.89 -26.75 -11.04
C LEU A 35 13.01 -27.76 -10.70
N ALA A 36 12.88 -29.01 -11.14
CA ALA A 36 13.90 -30.04 -10.91
C ALA A 36 15.23 -29.74 -11.62
N ALA A 37 15.17 -29.07 -12.78
CA ALA A 37 16.32 -28.69 -13.58
C ALA A 37 17.08 -27.43 -13.10
N LEU A 38 16.63 -26.79 -12.02
CA LEU A 38 17.28 -25.60 -11.48
C LEU A 38 18.70 -25.92 -10.95
N ASP A 39 19.62 -25.02 -11.27
CA ASP A 39 21.03 -25.08 -10.88
C ASP A 39 21.40 -23.83 -10.09
N PRO A 40 21.79 -23.93 -8.79
CA PRO A 40 22.15 -22.79 -7.97
C PRO A 40 23.31 -21.94 -8.51
N ALA A 41 24.12 -22.47 -9.44
CA ALA A 41 25.15 -21.69 -10.11
C ALA A 41 24.59 -20.67 -11.13
N LYS A 42 23.28 -20.71 -11.43
CA LYS A 42 22.61 -19.87 -12.42
C LYS A 42 21.43 -19.10 -11.80
N PRO A 43 21.67 -17.99 -11.08
CA PRO A 43 20.61 -17.19 -10.46
C PRO A 43 19.51 -16.75 -11.44
N GLY A 44 19.89 -16.41 -12.68
CA GLY A 44 18.94 -16.03 -13.74
C GLY A 44 17.90 -17.11 -14.04
N ALA A 45 18.23 -18.40 -13.95
CA ALA A 45 17.28 -19.48 -14.20
C ALA A 45 16.14 -19.52 -13.16
N TYR A 46 16.44 -19.16 -11.91
CA TYR A 46 15.42 -19.03 -10.86
C TYR A 46 14.52 -17.83 -11.15
N PHE A 47 15.11 -16.69 -11.51
CA PHE A 47 14.37 -15.48 -11.85
C PHE A 47 13.42 -15.71 -13.04
N GLU A 48 13.92 -16.21 -14.16
CA GLU A 48 13.14 -16.46 -15.38
C GLU A 48 12.01 -17.48 -15.16
N LEU A 49 12.26 -18.53 -14.36
CA LEU A 49 11.19 -19.46 -13.99
C LEU A 49 10.15 -18.80 -13.07
N GLY A 50 10.60 -17.97 -12.12
CA GLY A 50 9.73 -17.18 -11.25
C GLY A 50 8.78 -16.28 -12.04
N GLU A 51 9.28 -15.56 -13.05
CA GLU A 51 8.46 -14.74 -13.95
C GLU A 51 7.43 -15.58 -14.69
N ARG A 52 7.83 -16.69 -15.32
CA ARG A 52 6.89 -17.55 -16.07
C ARG A 52 5.76 -18.12 -15.20
N ILE A 53 6.05 -18.43 -13.93
CA ILE A 53 5.06 -18.90 -12.96
C ILE A 53 4.17 -17.74 -12.51
N ALA A 54 4.74 -16.57 -12.22
CA ALA A 54 4.00 -15.36 -11.81
C ALA A 54 3.00 -14.91 -12.89
N ASP A 55 3.43 -14.86 -14.15
CA ASP A 55 2.59 -14.48 -15.30
C ASP A 55 1.37 -15.38 -15.49
N ARG A 56 1.47 -16.64 -15.06
CA ARG A 56 0.42 -17.66 -15.20
C ARG A 56 -0.16 -18.10 -13.86
N ALA A 57 -0.02 -17.26 -12.83
CA ALA A 57 -0.46 -17.58 -11.48
C ALA A 57 -2.00 -17.53 -11.39
N ASP A 58 -2.62 -18.70 -11.36
CA ASP A 58 -4.05 -18.94 -11.14
C ASP A 58 -4.33 -19.61 -9.77
N HIS A 59 -3.29 -19.87 -8.98
CA HIS A 59 -3.36 -20.56 -7.70
C HIS A 59 -2.41 -19.90 -6.68
N PRO A 60 -2.76 -19.78 -5.38
CA PRO A 60 -1.89 -19.17 -4.37
C PRO A 60 -0.49 -19.79 -4.29
N LEU A 61 -0.38 -21.11 -4.52
CA LEU A 61 0.91 -21.80 -4.56
C LEU A 61 1.80 -21.34 -5.73
N HIS A 62 1.24 -20.89 -6.86
CA HIS A 62 2.03 -20.31 -7.95
C HIS A 62 2.70 -19.01 -7.50
N THR A 63 1.94 -18.08 -6.90
CA THR A 63 2.49 -16.83 -6.37
C THR A 63 3.51 -17.08 -5.26
N GLN A 64 3.25 -18.03 -4.36
CA GLN A 64 4.21 -18.40 -3.31
C GLN A 64 5.50 -18.98 -3.91
N THR A 65 5.40 -19.87 -4.90
CA THR A 65 6.56 -20.46 -5.57
C THR A 65 7.36 -19.42 -6.33
N ALA A 66 6.70 -18.50 -7.04
CA ALA A 66 7.36 -17.38 -7.72
C ALA A 66 8.12 -16.48 -6.73
N ARG A 67 7.50 -16.14 -5.58
CA ARG A 67 8.18 -15.40 -4.50
C ARG A 67 9.43 -16.14 -4.01
N THR A 68 9.34 -17.44 -3.75
CA THR A 68 10.50 -18.24 -3.34
C THR A 68 11.60 -18.22 -4.39
N LEU A 69 11.25 -18.38 -5.66
CA LEU A 69 12.20 -18.34 -6.78
C LEU A 69 12.91 -16.99 -6.89
N PHE A 70 12.19 -15.87 -6.76
CA PHE A 70 12.80 -14.55 -6.77
C PHE A 70 13.73 -14.32 -5.57
N VAL A 71 13.35 -14.77 -4.38
CA VAL A 71 14.21 -14.67 -3.19
C VAL A 71 15.48 -15.52 -3.36
N LEU A 72 15.35 -16.75 -3.89
CA LEU A 72 16.52 -17.58 -4.18
C LEU A 72 17.41 -16.95 -5.26
N ALA A 73 16.83 -16.41 -6.35
CA ALA A 73 17.58 -15.70 -7.37
C ALA A 73 18.38 -14.52 -6.78
N PHE A 74 17.75 -13.76 -5.87
CA PHE A 74 18.40 -12.67 -5.15
C PHE A 74 19.58 -13.15 -4.30
N GLU A 75 19.38 -14.16 -3.46
CA GLU A 75 20.42 -14.65 -2.54
C GLU A 75 21.59 -15.29 -3.31
N LEU A 76 21.30 -16.03 -4.38
CA LEU A 76 22.32 -16.63 -5.24
C LEU A 76 23.14 -15.55 -5.97
N ASP A 77 22.50 -14.51 -6.52
CA ASP A 77 23.21 -13.44 -7.23
C ASP A 77 24.02 -12.53 -6.28
N ARG A 78 23.48 -12.17 -5.10
CA ARG A 78 24.20 -11.29 -4.17
C ARG A 78 25.44 -11.97 -3.56
N THR A 79 25.38 -13.28 -3.37
CA THR A 79 26.49 -14.06 -2.78
C THR A 79 27.48 -14.54 -3.83
N ALA A 80 27.13 -14.47 -5.12
CA ALA A 80 28.04 -14.79 -6.21
C ALA A 80 29.22 -13.79 -6.27
N ARG A 81 30.40 -14.30 -6.64
CA ARG A 81 31.61 -13.45 -6.81
C ARG A 81 31.44 -12.39 -7.90
N GLN A 82 30.60 -12.66 -8.88
CA GLN A 82 30.26 -11.76 -9.98
C GLN A 82 28.75 -11.67 -10.07
N SER A 83 28.16 -10.67 -9.39
CA SER A 83 26.73 -10.37 -9.54
C SER A 83 26.44 -9.94 -10.98
N GLN A 84 25.39 -10.50 -11.53
CA GLN A 84 24.90 -10.23 -12.89
C GLN A 84 23.71 -9.26 -12.88
N GLY A 85 23.37 -8.68 -11.72
CA GLY A 85 22.25 -7.74 -11.55
C GLY A 85 20.90 -8.42 -11.31
N TRP A 86 20.84 -9.75 -11.22
CA TRP A 86 19.61 -10.49 -10.95
C TRP A 86 19.01 -10.16 -9.58
N ALA A 87 19.84 -9.81 -8.59
CA ALA A 87 19.34 -9.37 -7.29
C ALA A 87 18.41 -8.14 -7.41
N ALA A 88 18.80 -7.13 -8.18
CA ALA A 88 17.97 -5.95 -8.37
C ALA A 88 16.65 -6.30 -9.08
N SER A 89 16.73 -7.07 -10.18
CA SER A 89 15.56 -7.53 -10.93
C SER A 89 14.60 -8.37 -10.08
N ALA A 90 15.13 -9.28 -9.27
CA ALA A 90 14.33 -10.11 -8.36
C ALA A 90 13.57 -9.26 -7.33
N CYS A 91 14.19 -8.22 -6.77
CA CYS A 91 13.51 -7.29 -5.89
C CYS A 91 12.39 -6.51 -6.60
N LEU A 92 12.59 -6.11 -7.87
CA LEU A 92 11.53 -5.45 -8.66
C LEU A 92 10.35 -6.39 -8.91
N ALA A 93 10.62 -7.64 -9.29
CA ALA A 93 9.59 -8.65 -9.52
C ALA A 93 8.81 -8.96 -8.23
N LEU A 94 9.50 -9.09 -7.09
CA LEU A 94 8.84 -9.20 -5.78
C LEU A 94 7.97 -7.98 -5.48
N ALA A 95 8.44 -6.77 -5.78
CA ALA A 95 7.71 -5.53 -5.52
C ALA A 95 6.37 -5.46 -6.28
N ASP A 96 6.30 -6.06 -7.46
CA ASP A 96 5.07 -6.14 -8.25
C ASP A 96 4.11 -7.24 -7.80
N LEU A 97 4.61 -8.29 -7.13
CA LEU A 97 3.76 -9.31 -6.48
C LEU A 97 3.19 -8.86 -5.12
N GLU A 98 3.78 -7.86 -4.48
CA GLU A 98 3.35 -7.41 -3.16
C GLU A 98 2.16 -6.45 -3.21
N SER A 99 1.12 -6.77 -2.43
CA SER A 99 -0.08 -5.93 -2.30
C SER A 99 0.11 -4.80 -1.29
N LEU A 100 1.00 -4.98 -0.32
CA LEU A 100 1.28 -3.98 0.71
C LEU A 100 2.23 -2.91 0.15
N SER A 101 1.75 -1.66 0.09
CA SER A 101 2.52 -0.52 -0.42
C SER A 101 3.86 -0.34 0.28
N ARG A 102 3.92 -0.63 1.59
CA ARG A 102 5.15 -0.58 2.39
C ARG A 102 6.20 -1.57 1.91
N ASP A 103 5.81 -2.84 1.71
CA ASP A 103 6.75 -3.89 1.30
C ASP A 103 7.23 -3.66 -0.13
N ARG A 104 6.32 -3.21 -1.01
CA ARG A 104 6.67 -2.75 -2.35
C ARG A 104 7.70 -1.62 -2.33
N GLN A 105 7.49 -0.58 -1.53
CA GLN A 105 8.44 0.54 -1.42
C GLN A 105 9.80 0.10 -0.88
N TRP A 106 9.81 -0.78 0.12
CA TRP A 106 11.03 -1.35 0.68
C TRP A 106 11.80 -2.17 -0.37
N LEU A 107 11.12 -3.05 -1.11
CA LEU A 107 11.73 -3.84 -2.19
C LEU A 107 12.30 -2.96 -3.31
N LEU A 108 11.58 -1.91 -3.71
CA LEU A 108 12.08 -0.93 -4.69
C LEU A 108 13.35 -0.20 -4.18
N ALA A 109 13.43 0.09 -2.88
CA ALA A 109 14.60 0.69 -2.28
C ALA A 109 15.79 -0.29 -2.24
N VAL A 110 15.55 -1.56 -1.88
CA VAL A 110 16.57 -2.62 -1.92
C VAL A 110 17.06 -2.86 -3.35
N ALA A 111 16.16 -2.94 -4.33
CA ALA A 111 16.52 -3.09 -5.75
C ALA A 111 17.48 -1.98 -6.21
N ARG A 112 17.17 -0.72 -5.86
CA ARG A 112 18.02 0.44 -6.18
C ARG A 112 19.39 0.40 -5.48
N ALA A 113 19.44 -0.10 -4.25
CA ALA A 113 20.70 -0.25 -3.53
C ALA A 113 21.60 -1.34 -4.17
N MET A 114 20.99 -2.36 -4.76
CA MET A 114 21.68 -3.48 -5.40
C MET A 114 22.10 -3.21 -6.86
N ASP A 115 21.45 -2.28 -7.56
CA ASP A 115 21.77 -1.99 -8.95
C ASP A 115 23.14 -1.30 -9.09
N ARG A 116 24.15 -2.09 -9.49
CA ARG A 116 25.53 -1.63 -9.70
C ARG A 116 25.73 -0.96 -11.05
N SER A 117 24.75 -1.02 -11.95
CA SER A 117 24.86 -0.55 -13.34
C SER A 117 24.97 0.97 -13.46
N GLY A 118 24.97 1.69 -12.34
CA GLY A 118 25.64 2.98 -12.26
C GLY A 118 25.08 4.06 -13.19
N GLY A 119 23.78 4.00 -13.48
CA GLY A 119 23.05 5.18 -13.94
C GLY A 119 22.81 6.09 -12.75
N THR A 120 23.71 7.04 -12.51
CA THR A 120 23.49 8.14 -11.57
C THR A 120 22.26 8.95 -11.99
N ALA A 121 21.11 8.55 -11.48
CA ALA A 121 20.02 9.47 -11.24
C ALA A 121 19.48 9.13 -9.85
N PRO A 122 19.84 9.89 -8.79
CA PRO A 122 19.23 9.71 -7.47
C PRO A 122 17.72 9.77 -7.65
N ALA A 123 17.07 8.61 -7.60
CA ALA A 123 15.64 8.38 -7.79
C ALA A 123 14.96 9.49 -8.60
N ALA A 124 15.41 9.75 -9.85
CA ALA A 124 15.09 10.94 -10.66
C ALA A 124 14.22 11.92 -9.87
N ILE A 125 14.83 12.67 -8.92
CA ILE A 125 14.12 13.47 -7.90
C ILE A 125 12.89 14.00 -8.59
N GLU A 126 11.71 13.43 -8.30
CA GLU A 126 10.51 13.74 -9.08
C GLU A 126 10.50 15.26 -9.20
N PRO A 127 10.57 15.80 -10.44
CA PRO A 127 10.96 17.18 -10.65
C PRO A 127 10.08 18.01 -9.73
N GLN A 128 10.73 18.60 -8.71
CA GLN A 128 9.96 19.09 -7.59
C GLN A 128 9.02 20.15 -8.14
N PRO A 129 7.73 20.09 -7.79
CA PRO A 129 6.81 21.11 -8.24
C PRO A 129 7.35 22.49 -7.84
N PRO A 130 7.16 23.51 -8.69
CA PRO A 130 7.56 24.87 -8.36
C PRO A 130 7.03 25.25 -6.99
N LEU A 131 7.87 25.87 -6.14
CA LEU A 131 7.52 26.21 -4.76
C LEU A 131 6.19 26.99 -4.68
N GLN A 132 5.95 27.87 -5.65
CA GLN A 132 4.70 28.62 -5.75
C GLN A 132 3.50 27.70 -5.98
N THR A 133 3.57 26.75 -6.91
CA THR A 133 2.48 25.79 -7.16
C THR A 133 2.24 24.91 -5.94
N SER A 134 3.29 24.44 -5.27
CA SER A 134 3.18 23.70 -4.01
C SER A 134 2.51 24.51 -2.90
N PHE A 135 2.90 25.78 -2.76
CA PHE A 135 2.28 26.69 -1.80
C PHE A 135 0.79 26.92 -2.09
N LEU A 136 0.43 27.14 -3.36
CA LEU A 136 -0.95 27.33 -3.76
C LEU A 136 -1.79 26.07 -3.55
N ALA A 137 -1.24 24.88 -3.84
CA ALA A 137 -1.93 23.61 -3.58
C ALA A 137 -2.16 23.34 -2.09
N ALA A 138 -1.15 23.57 -1.24
CA ALA A 138 -1.32 23.46 0.21
C ALA A 138 -2.32 24.49 0.75
N THR A 139 -2.28 25.72 0.23
CA THR A 139 -3.22 26.79 0.57
C THR A 139 -4.64 26.42 0.16
N ALA A 140 -4.85 25.84 -1.03
CA ALA A 140 -6.15 25.40 -1.50
C ALA A 140 -6.77 24.35 -0.56
N LEU A 141 -5.98 23.39 -0.09
CA LEU A 141 -6.42 22.40 0.90
C LEU A 141 -6.75 23.02 2.25
N GLY A 142 -5.89 23.90 2.75
CA GLY A 142 -6.12 24.64 4.00
C GLY A 142 -7.42 25.45 3.96
N LEU A 143 -7.65 26.18 2.86
CA LEU A 143 -8.87 26.97 2.62
C LEU A 143 -10.11 26.08 2.53
N ALA A 144 -10.04 24.96 1.81
CA ALA A 144 -11.17 24.05 1.75
C ALA A 144 -11.52 23.46 3.13
N ARG A 145 -10.50 23.07 3.90
CA ARG A 145 -10.63 22.53 5.26
C ARG A 145 -11.18 23.56 6.27
N SER A 146 -10.82 24.84 6.12
CA SER A 146 -11.28 25.92 6.99
C SER A 146 -12.65 26.49 6.61
N GLY A 147 -13.24 26.04 5.50
CA GLY A 147 -14.49 26.58 5.02
C GLY A 147 -14.32 27.94 4.33
N GLU A 148 -13.35 28.04 3.43
CA GLU A 148 -13.16 29.17 2.52
C GLU A 148 -13.24 28.68 1.06
N GLY A 149 -14.31 27.97 0.72
CA GLY A 149 -14.48 27.24 -0.53
C GLY A 149 -14.42 28.09 -1.79
N ASP A 150 -14.84 29.36 -1.76
CA ASP A 150 -14.68 30.26 -2.92
C ASP A 150 -13.23 30.54 -3.26
N GLN A 151 -12.39 30.76 -2.24
CA GLN A 151 -10.96 30.96 -2.42
C GLN A 151 -10.30 29.65 -2.84
N ALA A 152 -10.67 28.53 -2.21
CA ALA A 152 -10.17 27.20 -2.57
C ALA A 152 -10.49 26.85 -4.04
N ARG A 153 -11.73 27.08 -4.49
CA ARG A 153 -12.15 26.86 -5.90
C ARG A 153 -11.32 27.67 -6.88
N ARG A 154 -11.04 28.95 -6.58
CA ARG A 154 -10.20 29.78 -7.44
C ARG A 154 -8.78 29.23 -7.59
N LEU A 155 -8.21 28.68 -6.52
CA LEU A 155 -6.89 28.05 -6.58
C LEU A 155 -6.93 26.71 -7.33
N LEU A 156 -7.94 25.88 -7.10
CA LEU A 156 -8.13 24.59 -7.79
C LEU A 156 -8.51 24.72 -9.27
N ALA A 157 -9.04 25.87 -9.69
CA ALA A 157 -9.33 26.15 -11.09
C ALA A 157 -8.06 26.33 -11.93
N ARG A 158 -6.88 26.45 -11.30
CA ARG A 158 -5.61 26.50 -12.02
C ARG A 158 -5.13 25.07 -12.31
N ASP A 159 -4.79 24.81 -13.57
CA ASP A 159 -4.37 23.48 -14.03
C ASP A 159 -3.10 22.97 -13.34
N ASP A 160 -2.16 23.87 -13.01
CA ASP A 160 -0.92 23.52 -12.31
C ASP A 160 -1.18 23.01 -10.88
N VAL A 161 -2.06 23.69 -10.14
CA VAL A 161 -2.48 23.30 -8.79
C VAL A 161 -3.31 22.02 -8.83
N ARG A 162 -4.26 21.91 -9.75
CA ARG A 162 -5.11 20.74 -9.92
C ARG A 162 -4.31 19.50 -10.31
N GLY A 163 -3.41 19.65 -11.29
CA GLY A 163 -2.52 18.59 -11.76
C GLY A 163 -1.61 18.08 -10.65
N LEU A 164 -1.05 19.00 -9.85
CA LEU A 164 -0.24 18.66 -8.69
C LEU A 164 -1.04 17.89 -7.62
N LEU A 165 -2.26 18.32 -7.29
CA LEU A 165 -3.10 17.58 -6.34
C LEU A 165 -3.52 16.21 -6.88
N GLY A 166 -3.73 16.09 -8.19
CA GLY A 166 -4.05 14.84 -8.87
C GLY A 166 -2.89 13.84 -8.84
N SER A 167 -1.65 14.29 -9.07
CA SER A 167 -0.47 13.41 -9.02
C SER A 167 -0.24 12.79 -7.64
N TYR A 168 -0.71 13.46 -6.59
CA TYR A 168 -0.60 13.00 -5.20
C TYR A 168 -1.93 12.51 -4.59
N GLU A 169 -2.94 12.20 -5.40
CA GLU A 169 -4.26 11.76 -4.91
C GLU A 169 -4.17 10.52 -3.98
N ARG A 170 -3.22 9.61 -4.26
CA ARG A 170 -2.93 8.44 -3.41
C ARG A 170 -2.49 8.81 -1.99
N LEU A 171 -1.77 9.92 -1.81
CA LEU A 171 -1.36 10.40 -0.48
C LEU A 171 -2.53 11.05 0.28
N LEU A 172 -3.47 11.66 -0.44
CA LEU A 172 -4.67 12.27 0.14
C LEU A 172 -5.74 11.22 0.52
N SER A 173 -5.70 10.03 -0.09
CA SER A 173 -6.60 8.92 0.21
C SER A 173 -5.84 7.62 0.50
N PRO A 174 -5.16 7.50 1.65
CA PRO A 174 -4.35 6.33 1.99
C PRO A 174 -5.14 5.01 2.09
N LEU A 175 -6.48 5.07 2.18
CA LEU A 175 -7.36 3.90 2.25
C LEU A 175 -8.31 3.78 1.04
N GLY A 176 -8.12 4.57 -0.04
CA GLY A 176 -8.99 4.55 -1.21
C GLY A 176 -10.42 5.07 -0.98
N TYR A 177 -10.73 5.56 0.22
CA TYR A 177 -12.02 6.16 0.56
C TYR A 177 -11.96 7.68 0.51
N ALA A 178 -13.02 8.26 -0.08
CA ALA A 178 -13.50 9.65 0.00
C ALA A 178 -12.56 10.62 0.74
N GLY A 179 -11.59 11.20 0.02
CA GLY A 179 -10.61 12.14 0.59
C GLY A 179 -9.62 12.70 -0.43
N GLY A 180 -9.50 12.05 -1.59
CA GLY A 180 -8.72 12.56 -2.72
C GLY A 180 -9.30 13.83 -3.37
N LEU A 181 -8.60 14.34 -4.38
CA LEU A 181 -8.97 15.55 -5.13
C LEU A 181 -10.42 15.51 -5.62
N THR A 182 -10.89 14.36 -6.11
CA THR A 182 -12.27 14.19 -6.59
C THR A 182 -13.31 14.43 -5.49
N ALA A 183 -13.07 13.93 -4.27
CA ALA A 183 -13.97 14.11 -3.14
C ALA A 183 -13.98 15.56 -2.66
N LEU A 184 -12.80 16.19 -2.63
CA LEU A 184 -12.65 17.62 -2.33
C LEU A 184 -13.44 18.48 -3.31
N GLU A 185 -13.31 18.23 -4.62
CA GLU A 185 -14.03 18.96 -5.66
C GLU A 185 -15.53 18.76 -5.58
N ALA A 186 -15.99 17.54 -5.31
CA ALA A 186 -17.40 17.26 -5.10
C ALA A 186 -17.96 18.13 -3.95
N ARG A 187 -17.24 18.24 -2.84
CA ARG A 187 -17.64 19.10 -1.72
C ARG A 187 -17.61 20.59 -2.06
N LEU A 188 -16.62 21.02 -2.83
CA LEU A 188 -16.54 22.42 -3.28
C LEU A 188 -17.63 22.79 -4.29
N ARG A 189 -18.25 21.82 -4.99
CA ARG A 189 -19.45 22.10 -5.81
C ARG A 189 -20.68 22.45 -4.95
N ASP A 190 -20.80 21.83 -3.78
CA ASP A 190 -21.92 22.10 -2.85
C ASP A 190 -21.77 23.43 -2.08
N TRP A 191 -20.70 24.18 -2.35
CA TRP A 191 -20.39 25.45 -1.71
C TRP A 191 -21.09 26.65 -2.38
N PRO A 192 -21.56 27.66 -1.62
CA PRO A 192 -21.49 27.81 -0.16
C PRO A 192 -22.55 26.99 0.59
N CYS A 193 -22.42 26.88 1.92
CA CYS A 193 -23.43 26.22 2.76
C CYS A 193 -24.83 26.82 2.50
N ARG A 194 -25.78 25.97 2.09
CA ARG A 194 -27.13 26.40 1.65
C ARG A 194 -27.99 27.03 2.75
N GLU A 195 -27.72 26.72 4.03
CA GLU A 195 -28.47 27.27 5.17
C GLU A 195 -27.93 28.65 5.60
N CYS A 196 -26.60 28.78 5.80
CA CYS A 196 -26.02 30.01 6.36
C CYS A 196 -25.32 30.91 5.32
N GLY A 197 -25.24 30.52 4.05
CA GLY A 197 -24.52 31.28 3.03
C GLY A 197 -23.05 31.54 3.40
N ASN A 198 -22.45 30.59 4.13
CA ASN A 198 -21.11 30.71 4.71
C ASN A 198 -20.92 31.70 5.87
N GLN A 199 -21.99 32.26 6.43
CA GLN A 199 -21.88 33.14 7.61
C GLN A 199 -21.57 32.38 8.92
N ARG A 200 -21.54 31.03 8.89
CA ARG A 200 -21.24 30.11 10.01
C ARG A 200 -22.29 30.09 11.15
N PHE A 201 -23.10 31.14 11.27
CA PHE A 201 -24.26 31.23 12.14
C PHE A 201 -25.53 31.52 11.34
N VAL A 202 -26.68 31.25 11.95
CA VAL A 202 -28.01 31.65 11.46
C VAL A 202 -28.63 32.55 12.51
N LYS A 203 -29.08 33.74 12.09
CA LYS A 203 -29.81 34.68 12.94
C LYS A 203 -31.30 34.37 12.86
N LYS A 204 -31.97 34.18 13.99
CA LYS A 204 -33.43 34.01 14.08
C LYS A 204 -34.01 35.13 14.93
N ALA A 205 -34.91 35.92 14.35
CA ALA A 205 -35.69 36.89 15.10
C ALA A 205 -36.92 36.19 15.69
N SER A 206 -37.11 36.29 17.01
CA SER A 206 -38.28 35.78 17.70
C SER A 206 -38.66 36.75 18.82
N GLY A 207 -39.85 37.36 18.74
CA GLY A 207 -40.35 38.27 19.78
C GLY A 207 -39.51 39.55 19.98
N GLY A 208 -38.91 40.09 18.91
CA GLY A 208 -38.06 41.30 19.00
C GLY A 208 -36.62 41.05 19.43
N GLN A 209 -36.27 39.83 19.88
CA GLN A 209 -34.89 39.44 20.17
C GLN A 209 -34.29 38.68 18.97
N THR A 210 -33.09 39.10 18.54
CA THR A 210 -32.31 38.36 17.53
C THR A 210 -31.37 37.41 18.25
N THR A 211 -31.61 36.10 18.12
CA THR A 211 -30.68 35.08 18.61
C THR A 211 -29.82 34.58 17.45
N ALA A 212 -28.50 34.50 17.66
CA ALA A 212 -27.56 33.90 16.73
C ALA A 212 -27.21 32.51 17.25
N ARG A 213 -27.36 31.49 16.40
CA ARG A 213 -26.92 30.11 16.69
C ARG A 213 -25.98 29.64 15.59
N LEU A 214 -25.11 28.68 15.89
CA LEU A 214 -24.32 28.00 14.85
C LEU A 214 -25.28 27.39 13.82
N CYS A 215 -24.85 27.43 12.55
CA CYS A 215 -25.59 26.81 11.46
C CYS A 215 -25.81 25.31 11.74
N GLY A 216 -27.04 24.82 11.61
CA GLY A 216 -27.34 23.41 11.91
C GLY A 216 -26.77 22.46 10.87
N THR A 217 -26.63 22.92 9.62
CA THR A 217 -26.14 22.13 8.48
C THR A 217 -24.63 21.95 8.52
N CYS A 218 -23.86 23.02 8.79
CA CYS A 218 -22.39 22.94 8.79
C CYS A 218 -21.73 23.00 10.17
N GLY A 219 -22.49 23.20 11.25
CA GLY A 219 -21.94 23.32 12.61
C GLY A 219 -20.94 24.48 12.78
N GLY A 220 -20.99 25.49 11.89
CA GLY A 220 -20.02 26.60 11.87
C GLY A 220 -18.75 26.32 11.08
N ASN A 221 -18.50 25.09 10.62
CA ASN A 221 -17.44 24.79 9.65
C ASN A 221 -18.04 24.18 8.36
N PRO A 222 -18.25 24.99 7.32
CA PRO A 222 -18.74 24.56 6.00
C PRO A 222 -17.71 23.73 5.20
N GLY A 223 -16.47 23.59 5.68
CA GLY A 223 -15.48 22.67 5.13
C GLY A 223 -15.86 21.19 5.34
N PRO A 224 -15.09 20.25 4.76
CA PRO A 224 -15.36 18.83 4.89
C PRO A 224 -15.16 18.33 6.33
N THR A 225 -16.04 17.43 6.77
CA THR A 225 -15.83 16.66 8.00
C THR A 225 -14.80 15.58 7.72
N LEU A 226 -13.56 15.80 8.16
CA LEU A 226 -12.46 14.84 8.03
C LEU A 226 -12.34 13.97 9.29
N THR A 227 -12.14 12.67 9.11
CA THR A 227 -11.68 11.80 10.22
C THR A 227 -10.28 12.23 10.67
N PRO A 228 -9.82 11.83 11.88
CA PRO A 228 -8.46 12.10 12.32
C PRO A 228 -7.39 11.64 11.31
N GLU A 229 -7.59 10.49 10.67
CA GLU A 229 -6.68 9.90 9.69
C GLU A 229 -6.64 10.73 8.40
N GLN A 230 -7.81 11.13 7.89
CA GLN A 230 -7.91 12.01 6.71
C GLN A 230 -7.28 13.38 6.97
N ARG A 231 -7.49 13.94 8.16
CA ARG A 231 -6.86 15.19 8.57
C ARG A 231 -5.34 15.05 8.64
N ALA A 232 -4.84 13.95 9.20
CA ALA A 232 -3.41 13.66 9.22
C ALA A 232 -2.84 13.53 7.80
N ALA A 233 -3.55 12.87 6.88
CA ALA A 233 -3.16 12.76 5.48
C ALA A 233 -3.06 14.13 4.79
N HIS A 234 -4.06 15.01 4.97
CA HIS A 234 -4.02 16.37 4.45
C HIS A 234 -2.82 17.15 5.00
N LEU A 235 -2.56 17.10 6.31
CA LEU A 235 -1.44 17.81 6.93
C LEU A 235 -0.07 17.27 6.48
N ARG A 236 0.05 15.94 6.30
CA ARG A 236 1.26 15.31 5.73
C ARG A 236 1.52 15.82 4.33
N PHE A 237 0.48 15.86 3.50
CA PHE A 237 0.57 16.35 2.16
C PHE A 237 0.93 17.86 2.11
N GLU A 238 0.26 18.70 2.91
CA GLU A 238 0.60 20.12 3.07
C GLU A 238 2.08 20.29 3.48
N SER A 239 2.58 19.48 4.42
CA SER A 239 3.98 19.49 4.87
C SER A 239 4.96 19.09 3.76
N LEU A 240 4.64 18.04 2.99
CA LEU A 240 5.43 17.57 1.84
C LEU A 240 5.55 18.66 0.77
N LEU A 241 4.44 19.35 0.47
CA LEU A 241 4.41 20.42 -0.52
C LEU A 241 5.21 21.66 -0.09
N LEU A 242 5.02 22.10 1.15
CA LEU A 242 5.53 23.39 1.63
C LEU A 242 7.02 23.38 1.95
N ARG A 243 7.73 22.27 1.72
CA ARG A 243 9.15 22.10 2.05
C ARG A 243 9.45 22.53 3.50
N GLY A 244 8.48 22.38 4.39
CA GLY A 244 8.50 22.99 5.73
C GLY A 244 9.71 22.52 6.51
N ILE A 245 10.68 23.43 6.66
CA ILE A 245 11.80 23.47 7.61
C ILE A 245 12.22 22.07 8.10
N HIS A 246 13.06 21.42 7.29
CA HIS A 246 13.71 20.15 7.55
C HIS A 246 12.74 18.97 7.74
N ARG A 247 13.08 17.84 7.11
CA ARG A 247 12.59 16.52 7.52
C ARG A 247 13.05 16.27 8.95
N SER A 248 12.45 16.94 9.93
CA SER A 248 12.65 16.57 11.32
C SER A 248 12.15 15.14 11.40
N TRP A 249 13.01 14.25 11.89
CA TRP A 249 12.69 12.84 12.04
C TRP A 249 11.36 12.66 12.79
N SER A 250 11.02 13.57 13.70
CA SER A 250 9.73 13.61 14.39
C SER A 250 8.53 13.81 13.45
N ALA A 251 8.60 14.69 12.46
CA ALA A 251 7.53 14.87 11.48
C ALA A 251 7.35 13.63 10.60
N GLN A 252 8.45 12.98 10.20
CA GLN A 252 8.41 11.73 9.46
C GLN A 252 7.87 10.58 10.31
N ILE A 253 8.28 10.48 11.59
CA ILE A 253 7.75 9.50 12.55
C ILE A 253 6.24 9.70 12.73
N ILE A 254 5.76 10.93 12.93
CA ILE A 254 4.32 11.21 13.01
C ILE A 254 3.61 10.88 11.68
N ALA A 255 4.29 11.11 10.55
CA ALA A 255 3.79 10.80 9.22
C ALA A 255 3.70 9.29 8.94
N ASP A 256 4.64 8.52 9.45
CA ASP A 256 4.68 7.06 9.29
C ASP A 256 3.98 6.36 10.45
N THR A 257 3.22 7.09 11.29
CA THR A 257 2.53 6.57 12.49
C THR A 257 3.47 5.88 13.49
N GLY A 258 4.73 6.28 13.49
CA GLY A 258 5.77 5.67 14.32
C GLY A 258 6.17 4.28 13.86
N VAL A 259 5.75 3.85 12.66
CA VAL A 259 6.19 2.59 12.09
C VAL A 259 7.71 2.68 11.92
N PRO A 260 8.50 1.78 12.54
CA PRO A 260 9.94 1.83 12.43
C PRO A 260 10.33 1.72 10.96
N LEU A 261 11.22 2.62 10.53
CA LEU A 261 11.83 2.55 9.22
C LEU A 261 12.49 1.17 9.11
N ARG A 262 12.10 0.40 8.09
CA ARG A 262 12.74 -0.89 7.85
C ARG A 262 14.17 -0.63 7.41
N ASP A 263 15.11 -1.32 8.02
CA ASP A 263 16.49 -1.26 7.57
C ASP A 263 16.56 -1.72 6.11
N LEU A 264 17.42 -1.06 5.32
CA LEU A 264 17.68 -1.44 3.93
C LEU A 264 18.76 -2.54 3.89
N ASP A 265 18.60 -3.52 4.76
CA ASP A 265 19.51 -4.65 4.90
C ASP A 265 19.08 -5.78 3.94
N PRO A 266 19.87 -6.08 2.89
CA PRO A 266 19.63 -7.20 1.99
C PRO A 266 19.43 -8.54 2.69
N GLU A 267 20.06 -8.76 3.86
CA GLU A 267 19.99 -10.03 4.59
C GLU A 267 18.61 -10.28 5.19
N GLN A 268 17.77 -9.24 5.30
CA GLN A 268 16.39 -9.37 5.79
C GLN A 268 15.41 -9.88 4.73
N LEU A 269 15.82 -10.03 3.46
CA LEU A 269 14.93 -10.45 2.38
C LEU A 269 14.42 -11.88 2.59
N ALA A 270 15.32 -12.86 2.70
CA ALA A 270 14.95 -14.25 2.91
C ALA A 270 14.08 -14.46 4.17
N PRO A 271 14.43 -13.93 5.36
CA PRO A 271 13.58 -14.01 6.55
C PRO A 271 12.20 -13.36 6.37
N THR A 272 12.12 -12.22 5.68
CA THR A 272 10.85 -11.51 5.43
C THR A 272 9.85 -12.38 4.66
N PHE A 273 10.35 -13.15 3.68
CA PHE A 273 9.53 -14.06 2.87
C PHE A 273 9.48 -15.49 3.42
N ARG A 274 10.10 -15.76 4.56
CA ARG A 274 10.20 -17.10 5.18
C ARG A 274 10.81 -18.14 4.22
N VAL A 275 11.79 -17.72 3.42
CA VAL A 275 12.52 -18.59 2.51
C VAL A 275 13.86 -18.93 3.15
N ASP A 276 14.22 -20.22 3.15
CA ASP A 276 15.53 -20.68 3.58
C ASP A 276 16.50 -20.67 2.38
N PRO A 277 17.52 -19.79 2.36
CA PRO A 277 18.45 -19.69 1.23
C PRO A 277 19.37 -20.91 1.09
N ALA A 278 19.41 -21.83 2.07
CA ALA A 278 20.12 -23.09 1.93
C ALA A 278 19.36 -24.10 1.05
N LYS A 279 18.03 -24.02 0.99
CA LYS A 279 17.16 -24.96 0.28
C LYS A 279 16.97 -24.56 -1.18
N ARG A 280 17.99 -24.81 -2.00
CA ARG A 280 18.09 -24.30 -3.37
C ARG A 280 17.59 -25.28 -4.44
N TYR A 281 17.39 -26.56 -4.08
CA TYR A 281 16.98 -27.59 -5.03
C TYR A 281 15.50 -27.91 -4.84
N TRP A 282 14.79 -28.23 -5.92
CA TRP A 282 13.41 -28.71 -5.84
C TRP A 282 13.37 -30.22 -6.09
N ARG A 283 12.97 -31.01 -5.09
CA ARG A 283 12.95 -32.48 -5.13
C ARG A 283 11.65 -32.99 -4.53
N SER A 284 10.98 -33.90 -5.25
CA SER A 284 9.75 -34.55 -4.79
C SER A 284 8.66 -33.59 -4.30
N GLY A 285 8.58 -32.39 -4.89
CA GLY A 285 7.59 -31.38 -4.51
C GLY A 285 8.01 -30.46 -3.35
N GLU A 286 9.26 -30.53 -2.89
CA GLU A 286 9.76 -29.71 -1.78
C GLU A 286 11.12 -29.06 -2.10
N TRP A 287 11.41 -27.95 -1.41
CA TRP A 287 12.73 -27.31 -1.46
C TRP A 287 13.71 -28.03 -0.50
N THR A 288 14.85 -28.47 -1.01
CA THR A 288 15.91 -29.20 -0.30
C THR A 288 17.26 -28.51 -0.44
N ASP A 289 18.17 -28.76 0.51
CA ASP A 289 19.56 -28.29 0.49
C ASP A 289 20.50 -29.22 -0.31
N GLN A 290 20.03 -30.43 -0.63
CA GLN A 290 20.76 -31.43 -1.42
C GLN A 290 20.17 -31.60 -2.83
N PRO A 291 21.03 -31.82 -3.84
CA PRO A 291 20.64 -32.04 -5.23
C PRO A 291 20.03 -33.43 -5.47
#